data_AF-A0A0Q7S0W4-F1
#
_entry.id   AF-A0A0Q7S0W4-F1
#
_cell.length_a   1.000
_cell.length_b   1.000
_cell.length_c   1.000
_cell.angle_alpha   90.00
_cell.angle_beta   90.00
_cell.angle_gamma   90.00
#
_symmetry.space_group_name_H-M   'P 1'
#
loop_
_entity.id
_entity.type
_entity.pdbx_description
1 polymer ?
#
loop_
_entity_poly.entity_id
_entity_poly.type
_entity_poly.pdbx_seq_one_letter_code
_entity_poly.pdbx_strand_id
1 'polypeptide(L)'
;MAEDADSREIADAIVGMWSDVTSALQAVVGRRGVAALFRRTLHLTAARHPWLAPLKVERADATDDTADLATLFAAQPPAVAMEVGSELFTTFRELLTTLIGARLSERLLQAAWSPPSSAPPEQDPSP
;
A
#
# COMPACT_ATOMS: atom_id res chain seq x y z
N MET A 1 20.87 4.55 17.66
CA MET A 1 21.07 3.48 16.66
C MET A 1 19.87 2.53 16.56
N ALA A 2 19.12 2.27 17.65
CA ALA A 2 17.87 1.49 17.57
C ALA A 2 16.73 2.22 16.85
N GLU A 3 16.51 3.50 17.12
CA GLU A 3 15.39 4.27 16.55
C GLU A 3 15.44 4.42 15.01
N ASP A 4 16.64 4.45 14.42
CA ASP A 4 16.82 4.49 12.95
C ASP A 4 16.49 3.14 12.30
N ALA A 5 16.83 2.04 13.00
CA ALA A 5 16.49 0.69 12.56
C ALA A 5 14.98 0.47 12.61
N ASP A 6 14.31 0.90 13.69
CA ASP A 6 12.85 0.81 13.83
C ASP A 6 12.14 1.65 12.75
N SER A 7 12.65 2.84 12.44
CA SER A 7 12.07 3.71 11.40
C SER A 7 12.19 3.08 10.01
N ARG A 8 13.33 2.45 9.71
CA ARG A 8 13.53 1.73 8.44
C ARG A 8 12.65 0.49 8.34
N GLU A 9 12.52 -0.29 9.42
CA GLU A 9 11.65 -1.46 9.45
C GLU A 9 10.18 -1.09 9.21
N ILE A 10 9.71 0.00 9.83
CA ILE A 10 8.36 0.52 9.61
C ILE A 10 8.18 0.99 8.16
N ALA A 11 9.16 1.70 7.60
CA ALA A 11 9.11 2.16 6.22
C ALA A 11 9.05 0.97 5.23
N ASP A 12 9.88 -0.04 5.43
CA ASP A 12 9.91 -1.26 4.61
C ASP A 12 8.58 -2.03 4.73
N ALA A 13 8.02 -2.15 5.93
CA ALA A 13 6.71 -2.78 6.16
C ALA A 13 5.58 -2.03 5.43
N ILE A 14 5.59 -0.69 5.49
CA ILE A 14 4.61 0.14 4.77
C ILE A 14 4.73 -0.08 3.26
N VAL A 15 5.95 -0.09 2.72
CA VAL A 15 6.20 -0.28 1.29
C VAL A 15 5.81 -1.67 0.83
N GLY A 16 6.15 -2.72 1.59
CA GLY A 16 5.74 -4.09 1.31
C GLY A 16 4.21 -4.21 1.23
N MET A 17 3.52 -3.64 2.22
CA MET A 17 2.05 -3.57 2.23
C MET A 17 1.49 -2.88 0.98
N TRP A 18 2.05 -1.74 0.57
CA TRP A 18 1.61 -1.05 -0.64
C TRP A 18 1.88 -1.85 -1.93
N SER A 19 3.02 -2.53 -2.02
CA SER A 19 3.35 -3.40 -3.15
C SER A 19 2.30 -4.52 -3.30
N ASP A 20 1.95 -5.20 -2.21
CA ASP A 20 0.98 -6.29 -2.24
C ASP A 20 -0.42 -5.82 -2.64
N VAL A 21 -0.89 -4.72 -2.04
CA VAL A 21 -2.20 -4.12 -2.33
C VAL A 21 -2.27 -3.63 -3.77
N THR A 22 -1.24 -2.94 -4.25
CA THR A 22 -1.23 -2.42 -5.63
C THR A 22 -1.18 -3.56 -6.65
N SER A 23 -0.40 -4.61 -6.41
CA SER A 23 -0.35 -5.80 -7.26
C SER A 23 -1.71 -6.49 -7.37
N ALA A 24 -2.39 -6.73 -6.24
CA ALA A 24 -3.71 -7.35 -6.22
C ALA A 24 -4.77 -6.49 -6.95
N LEU A 25 -4.73 -5.17 -6.78
CA LEU A 25 -5.68 -4.25 -7.41
C LEU A 25 -5.43 -4.03 -8.90
N GLN A 26 -4.18 -4.16 -9.37
CA GLN A 26 -3.86 -4.07 -10.79
C GLN A 26 -4.61 -5.12 -11.61
N ALA A 27 -4.83 -6.32 -11.05
CA ALA A 27 -5.58 -7.39 -11.71
C ALA A 27 -7.08 -7.06 -11.90
N VAL A 28 -7.63 -6.11 -11.13
CA VAL A 28 -9.08 -5.84 -11.09
C VAL A 28 -9.44 -4.48 -11.65
N VAL A 29 -8.69 -3.44 -11.29
CA VAL A 29 -8.95 -2.04 -11.70
C VAL A 29 -7.93 -1.55 -12.75
N GLY A 30 -6.88 -2.33 -12.99
CA GLY A 30 -5.81 -1.99 -13.93
C GLY A 30 -4.77 -1.01 -13.35
N ARG A 31 -3.57 -1.00 -13.93
CA ARG A 31 -2.44 -0.18 -13.47
C ARG A 31 -2.75 1.31 -13.36
N ARG A 32 -3.43 1.86 -14.36
CA ARG A 32 -3.81 3.29 -14.38
C ARG A 32 -4.82 3.64 -13.28
N GLY A 33 -5.75 2.74 -12.98
CA GLY A 33 -6.73 2.94 -11.91
C GLY A 33 -6.07 2.95 -10.54
N VAL A 34 -5.16 2.00 -10.30
CA VAL A 34 -4.37 1.93 -9.06
C VAL A 34 -3.49 3.17 -8.88
N ALA A 35 -2.77 3.59 -9.93
CA ALA A 35 -1.93 4.79 -9.88
C ALA A 35 -2.76 6.06 -9.60
N ALA A 36 -3.92 6.22 -10.24
CA ALA A 36 -4.82 7.35 -9.99
C ALA A 36 -5.35 7.36 -8.54
N LEU A 37 -5.71 6.19 -8.01
CA LEU A 37 -6.20 6.03 -6.64
C LEU A 37 -5.12 6.34 -5.60
N PHE A 38 -3.91 5.83 -5.81
CA PHE A 38 -2.76 6.09 -4.95
C PHE A 38 -2.39 7.57 -4.93
N ARG A 39 -2.34 8.22 -6.11
CA ARG A 39 -2.13 9.68 -6.22
C ARG A 39 -3.20 10.48 -5.51
N ARG A 40 -4.48 10.10 -5.66
CA ARG A 40 -5.60 10.78 -4.97
C ARG A 40 -5.46 10.66 -3.46
N THR A 41 -5.04 9.48 -2.98
CA THR A 41 -4.77 9.22 -1.56
C THR A 41 -3.65 10.13 -1.05
N LEU A 42 -2.48 10.11 -1.71
CA LEU A 42 -1.35 10.98 -1.38
C LEU A 42 -1.75 12.46 -1.38
N HIS A 43 -2.55 12.89 -2.35
CA HIS A 43 -3.01 14.28 -2.42
C HIS A 43 -3.82 14.69 -1.17
N LEU A 44 -4.72 13.83 -0.70
CA LEU A 44 -5.55 14.07 0.49
C LEU A 44 -4.72 14.04 1.78
N THR A 45 -3.91 12.99 1.97
CA THR A 45 -3.13 12.81 3.19
C THR A 45 -2.04 13.88 3.32
N ALA A 46 -1.41 14.27 2.22
CA ALA A 46 -0.40 15.34 2.23
C ALA A 46 -0.98 16.74 2.44
N ALA A 47 -2.30 16.93 2.42
CA ALA A 47 -2.91 18.18 2.88
C ALA A 47 -2.80 18.34 4.41
N ARG A 48 -2.72 17.21 5.13
CA ARG A 48 -2.55 17.13 6.59
C ARG A 48 -1.09 16.91 6.98
N HIS A 49 -0.32 16.29 6.10
CA HIS A 49 1.09 15.92 6.30
C HIS A 49 1.98 16.48 5.18
N PRO A 50 2.42 17.75 5.25
CA PRO A 50 3.11 18.42 4.15
C PRO A 50 4.42 17.76 3.69
N TRP A 51 5.06 16.95 4.55
CA TRP A 51 6.27 16.19 4.20
C TRP A 51 6.05 15.11 3.14
N LEU A 52 4.80 14.73 2.87
CA LEU A 52 4.41 13.86 1.75
C LEU A 52 4.27 14.60 0.41
N ALA A 53 4.33 15.94 0.40
CA ALA A 53 4.18 16.74 -0.82
C ALA A 53 5.16 16.36 -1.96
N PRO A 54 6.42 15.95 -1.71
CA PRO A 54 7.32 15.49 -2.76
C PRO A 54 6.79 14.30 -3.57
N LEU A 55 5.92 13.47 -2.99
CA LEU A 55 5.30 12.33 -3.67
C LEU A 55 4.13 12.72 -4.59
N LYS A 56 3.72 14.00 -4.60
CA LYS A 56 2.62 14.47 -5.48
C LYS A 56 3.04 14.63 -6.94
N VAL A 57 4.34 14.50 -7.26
CA VAL A 57 4.86 14.72 -8.61
C VAL A 57 4.24 13.69 -9.56
N GLU A 58 3.71 14.17 -10.70
CA GLU A 58 3.18 13.28 -11.73
C GLU A 58 4.32 12.48 -12.37
N ARG A 59 4.51 11.25 -11.90
CA ARG A 59 5.34 10.25 -12.58
C ARG A 59 4.50 9.30 -13.41
N ALA A 60 5.10 8.85 -14.51
CA ALA A 60 4.46 7.94 -15.45
C ALA A 60 4.29 6.52 -14.88
N ASP A 61 5.15 6.12 -13.93
CA ASP A 61 5.23 4.76 -13.41
C ASP A 61 5.09 4.71 -11.88
N ALA A 62 4.11 3.94 -11.40
CA ALA A 62 3.81 3.79 -9.98
C ALA A 62 4.91 3.05 -9.17
N THR A 63 5.86 2.42 -9.85
CA THR A 63 6.97 1.67 -9.23
C THR A 63 8.01 2.60 -8.59
N ASP A 64 8.21 3.80 -9.15
CA ASP A 64 9.14 4.80 -8.59
C ASP A 64 8.55 5.45 -7.33
N ASP A 65 7.22 5.45 -7.19
CA ASP A 65 6.54 6.11 -6.07
C ASP A 65 6.72 5.35 -4.74
N THR A 66 6.91 4.02 -4.78
CA THR A 66 7.09 3.21 -3.56
C THR A 66 8.49 3.34 -2.94
N ALA A 67 9.54 3.53 -3.75
CA ALA A 67 10.90 3.74 -3.23
C ALA A 67 11.04 5.12 -2.55
N ASP A 68 10.42 6.14 -3.12
CA ASP A 68 10.39 7.48 -2.52
C ASP A 68 9.52 7.51 -1.26
N LEU A 69 8.43 6.74 -1.24
CA LEU A 69 7.62 6.53 -0.04
C LEU A 69 8.48 5.96 1.09
N ALA A 70 9.27 4.90 0.81
CA ALA A 70 10.19 4.30 1.79
C ALA A 70 11.12 5.35 2.39
N THR A 71 11.75 6.15 1.53
CA THR A 71 12.72 7.16 1.92
C THR A 71 12.11 8.23 2.82
N LEU A 72 10.91 8.71 2.46
CA LEU A 72 10.22 9.74 3.26
C LEU A 72 9.74 9.21 4.60
N PHE A 73 9.25 7.96 4.65
CA PHE A 73 8.83 7.33 5.90
C PHE A 73 10.01 7.00 6.82
N ALA A 74 11.15 6.56 6.26
CA ALA A 74 12.36 6.30 7.02
C ALA A 74 12.97 7.57 7.65
N ALA A 75 12.66 8.73 7.08
CA ALA A 75 13.06 10.03 7.64
C ALA A 75 12.13 10.53 8.76
N GLN A 76 11.02 9.85 9.04
CA GLN A 76 10.09 10.22 10.12
C GLN A 76 10.37 9.41 11.39
N PRO A 77 10.01 9.96 12.57
CA PRO A 77 9.97 9.18 13.81
C PRO A 77 9.03 7.96 13.66
N PRO A 78 9.34 6.80 14.29
CA PRO A 78 8.54 5.58 14.21
C PRO A 78 7.04 5.80 14.45
N ALA A 79 6.70 6.56 15.50
CA ALA A 79 5.31 6.85 15.84
C ALA A 79 4.58 7.65 14.75
N VAL A 80 5.26 8.63 14.13
CA VAL A 80 4.71 9.44 13.03
C VAL A 80 4.55 8.58 11.77
N ALA A 81 5.54 7.75 11.46
CA ALA A 81 5.49 6.82 10.33
C ALA A 81 4.30 5.85 10.47
N MET A 82 4.06 5.29 11.66
CA MET A 82 2.91 4.41 11.89
C MET A 82 1.57 5.15 11.78
N GLU A 83 1.46 6.33 12.39
CA GLU A 83 0.22 7.14 12.36
C GLU A 83 -0.13 7.54 10.92
N VAL A 84 0.82 8.11 10.19
CA VAL A 84 0.58 8.57 8.82
C VAL A 84 0.40 7.40 7.85
N GLY A 85 1.10 6.28 8.06
CA GLY A 85 0.88 5.05 7.29
C GLY A 85 -0.55 4.52 7.45
N SER A 86 -1.07 4.53 8.67
CA SER A 86 -2.47 4.15 8.96
C SER A 86 -3.48 5.11 8.32
N GLU A 87 -3.22 6.42 8.38
CA GLU A 87 -4.07 7.44 7.76
C GLU A 87 -4.09 7.31 6.22
N LEU A 88 -2.93 7.07 5.61
CA LEU A 88 -2.77 6.85 4.17
C LEU A 88 -3.59 5.63 3.72
N PHE A 89 -3.47 4.51 4.44
CA PHE A 89 -4.22 3.29 4.13
C PHE A 89 -5.73 3.45 4.33
N THR A 90 -6.14 4.14 5.40
CA THR A 90 -7.56 4.41 5.68
C THR A 90 -8.18 5.25 4.56
N THR A 91 -7.50 6.33 4.17
CA THR A 91 -7.93 7.21 3.07
C THR A 91 -8.06 6.43 1.76
N PHE A 92 -7.10 5.54 1.47
CA PHE A 92 -7.13 4.70 0.28
C PHE A 92 -8.32 3.74 0.27
N ARG A 93 -8.58 3.07 1.39
CA ARG A 93 -9.73 2.16 1.53
C ARG A 93 -11.06 2.91 1.34
N GLU A 94 -11.19 4.12 1.86
CA GLU A 94 -12.39 4.95 1.67
C GLU A 94 -12.61 5.33 0.20
N LEU A 95 -11.55 5.75 -0.49
CA LEU A 95 -11.61 6.04 -1.92
C LEU A 95 -11.94 4.78 -2.74
N LEU A 96 -11.33 3.63 -2.40
CA LEU A 96 -11.61 2.36 -3.06
C LEU A 96 -13.09 1.97 -2.87
N THR A 97 -13.61 2.05 -1.64
CA THR A 97 -15.02 1.82 -1.31
C THR A 97 -15.96 2.74 -2.07
N THR A 98 -15.58 4.00 -2.27
CA THR A 98 -16.36 4.94 -3.08
C THR A 98 -16.36 4.56 -4.56
N LEU A 99 -15.26 4.01 -5.08
CA LEU A 99 -15.10 3.67 -6.49
C LEU A 99 -15.80 2.37 -6.89
N ILE A 100 -15.70 1.32 -6.07
CA ILE A 100 -16.14 -0.04 -6.44
C ILE A 100 -17.10 -0.68 -5.43
N GLY A 101 -17.43 0.02 -4.35
CA GLY A 101 -18.31 -0.45 -3.28
C GLY A 101 -17.59 -1.23 -2.18
N ALA A 102 -18.09 -1.10 -0.94
CA ALA A 102 -17.46 -1.64 0.27
C ALA A 102 -17.18 -3.15 0.20
N ARG A 103 -18.16 -3.93 -0.28
CA ARG A 103 -18.06 -5.39 -0.35
C ARG A 103 -16.95 -5.86 -1.30
N LEU A 104 -16.72 -5.14 -2.40
CA LEU A 104 -15.65 -5.50 -3.33
C LEU A 104 -14.30 -5.03 -2.81
N SER A 105 -14.23 -3.82 -2.23
CA SER A 105 -13.03 -3.32 -1.55
C SER A 105 -12.53 -4.29 -0.48
N GLU A 106 -13.38 -4.73 0.44
CA GLU A 106 -13.02 -5.67 1.51
C GLU A 106 -12.50 -7.00 0.95
N ARG A 107 -13.15 -7.54 -0.10
CA ARG A 107 -12.71 -8.80 -0.73
C ARG A 107 -11.34 -8.67 -1.41
N LEU A 108 -11.08 -7.56 -2.09
CA LEU A 108 -9.80 -7.32 -2.77
C LEU A 108 -8.67 -7.10 -1.77
N LEU A 109 -8.96 -6.31 -0.74
CA LEU A 109 -8.08 -6.10 0.39
C LEU A 109 -7.76 -7.45 1.05
N GLN A 110 -8.78 -8.23 1.44
CA GLN A 110 -8.57 -9.56 2.02
C GLN A 110 -7.76 -10.50 1.12
N ALA A 111 -7.97 -10.45 -0.20
CA ALA A 111 -7.21 -11.25 -1.16
C ALA A 111 -5.74 -10.81 -1.25
N ALA A 112 -5.44 -9.52 -1.08
CA ALA A 112 -4.06 -9.02 -1.06
C ALA A 112 -3.27 -9.49 0.17
N TRP A 113 -3.93 -9.66 1.32
CA TRP A 113 -3.31 -10.19 2.54
C TRP A 113 -3.37 -11.71 2.69
N SER A 114 -4.19 -12.38 1.88
CA SER A 114 -4.25 -13.84 1.90
C SER A 114 -3.12 -14.38 1.01
N PRO A 115 -2.07 -15.01 1.56
CA PRO A 115 -1.12 -15.70 0.72
C PRO A 115 -1.88 -16.75 -0.12
N PRO A 116 -1.42 -17.09 -1.34
CA PRO A 116 -1.96 -18.24 -2.03
C PRO A 116 -1.80 -19.42 -1.07
N SER A 117 -2.92 -19.96 -0.60
CA SER A 117 -2.93 -21.13 0.26
C SER A 117 -2.17 -22.22 -0.49
N SER A 118 -0.92 -22.45 -0.11
CA SER A 118 -0.18 -23.65 -0.49
C SER A 118 -0.87 -24.84 0.17
N ALA A 119 -2.01 -25.25 -0.39
CA ALA A 119 -2.46 -26.61 -0.23
C ALA A 119 -1.43 -27.48 -0.98
N PRO A 120 -0.72 -28.40 -0.31
CA PRO A 120 0.08 -29.38 -1.02
C PRO A 120 -0.87 -30.16 -1.94
N PRO A 121 -0.45 -30.54 -3.16
CA PRO A 121 -1.20 -31.52 -3.92
C PRO A 121 -1.26 -32.78 -3.05
N GLU A 122 -2.45 -33.13 -2.56
CA GLU A 122 -2.74 -34.44 -2.00
C GLU A 122 -2.49 -35.43 -3.14
N GLN A 123 -1.26 -35.95 -3.21
CA GLN A 123 -0.92 -37.03 -4.11
C GLN A 123 -1.67 -38.25 -3.63
N ASP A 124 -2.76 -38.57 -4.32
CA ASP A 124 -3.46 -39.85 -4.28
C ASP A 124 -2.44 -40.96 -4.62
N PRO A 125 -1.99 -41.78 -3.65
CA PRO A 125 -1.19 -42.94 -3.97
C PRO A 125 -2.15 -44.02 -4.47
N SER A 126 -2.38 -44.02 -5.80
CA SER A 126 -3.15 -45.08 -6.45
C SER A 126 -2.40 -46.43 -6.32
N PRO A 127 -3.08 -47.53 -5.94
CA PRO A 127 -2.51 -48.87 -5.79
C PRO A 127 -2.23 -49.59 -7.11
#